data_AF-A0A6J4PL49-F1
#
_entry.id   AF-A0A6J4PL49-F1
#
_cell.length_a   1.000
_cell.length_b   1.000
_cell.length_c   1.000
_cell.angle_alpha   90.00
_cell.angle_beta   90.00
_cell.angle_gamma   90.00
#
_symmetry.space_group_name_H-M   'P 1'
#
loop_
_entity.id
_entity.type
_entity.pdbx_description
1 polymer ?
#
loop_
_entity_poly.entity_id
_entity_poly.type
_entity_poly.pdbx_seq_one_letter_code
_entity_poly.pdbx_strand_id
1 'polypeptide(L)'
;MDVGEIISSLEGLDQDELTRVEAALKRRLRVFGTASPAGKAAERQLVSGVVEYRPHADGTLQAEVRDHVRKDGTAKQQGPYWYFRYHEGGKQKKLYLGKTEDPEGTLVRKRAPRGPG
;
A
#
# COMPACT_ATOMS: atom_id res chain seq x y z
N MET A 1 15.62 -18.30 -3.91
CA MET A 1 14.39 -18.59 -3.18
C MET A 1 13.32 -17.71 -3.77
N ASP A 2 12.33 -18.33 -4.39
CA ASP A 2 11.21 -17.62 -5.01
C ASP A 2 10.23 -17.10 -3.94
N VAL A 3 9.50 -16.01 -4.23
CA VAL A 3 8.53 -15.46 -3.28
C VAL A 3 7.39 -16.44 -3.02
N GLY A 4 6.98 -17.22 -4.03
CA GLY A 4 6.00 -18.28 -3.90
C GLY A 4 6.46 -19.38 -2.94
N GLU A 5 7.72 -19.82 -3.04
CA GLU A 5 8.29 -20.79 -2.10
C GLU A 5 8.32 -20.26 -0.66
N ILE A 6 8.64 -18.97 -0.47
CA ILE A 6 8.61 -18.34 0.85
C ILE A 6 7.18 -18.37 1.42
N ILE A 7 6.17 -18.03 0.62
CA ILE A 7 4.77 -18.01 1.06
C ILE A 7 4.29 -19.43 1.42
N SER A 8 4.56 -20.42 0.57
CA SER A 8 4.19 -21.81 0.85
C SER A 8 4.88 -22.34 2.11
N SER A 9 6.11 -21.89 2.41
CA SER A 9 6.81 -22.29 3.64
C SER A 9 6.19 -21.73 4.92
N LEU A 10 5.38 -20.66 4.85
CA LEU A 10 4.70 -20.09 6.02
C LEU A 10 3.61 -21.01 6.58
N GLU A 11 3.03 -21.89 5.75
CA GLU A 11 1.97 -22.82 6.16
C GLU A 11 2.46 -23.84 7.20
N GLY A 12 3.77 -24.09 7.25
CA GLY A 12 4.40 -25.01 8.19
C GLY A 12 4.91 -24.36 9.49
N LEU A 13 4.77 -23.03 9.64
CA LEU A 13 5.28 -22.31 10.80
C LEU A 13 4.28 -22.26 11.94
N ASP A 14 4.80 -22.32 13.16
CA ASP A 14 3.99 -22.10 14.36
C ASP A 14 3.70 -20.60 14.62
N GLN A 15 2.90 -20.34 15.64
CA GLN A 15 2.47 -18.98 15.98
C GLN A 15 3.62 -18.04 16.36
N ASP A 16 4.65 -18.53 17.06
CA ASP A 16 5.79 -17.73 17.50
C ASP A 16 6.72 -17.44 16.31
N GLU A 17 6.90 -18.42 15.44
CA GLU A 17 7.64 -18.30 14.19
C GLU A 17 6.98 -17.30 13.23
N LEU A 18 5.65 -17.39 13.05
CA LEU A 18 4.88 -16.43 12.26
C LEU A 18 4.97 -15.01 12.84
N THR A 19 4.93 -14.87 14.17
CA THR A 19 5.11 -13.58 14.85
C THR A 19 6.50 -13.00 14.56
N ARG A 20 7.53 -13.84 14.54
CA ARG A 20 8.89 -13.44 14.21
C ARG A 20 9.04 -13.01 12.75
N VAL A 21 8.41 -13.72 11.82
CA VAL A 21 8.35 -13.37 10.39
C VAL A 21 7.65 -12.03 10.21
N GLU A 22 6.51 -11.82 10.87
CA GLU A 22 5.76 -10.56 10.80
C GLU A 22 6.61 -9.37 11.29
N ALA A 23 7.33 -9.54 12.41
CA ALA A 23 8.22 -8.50 12.93
C ALA A 23 9.39 -8.20 11.96
N ALA A 24 9.96 -9.22 11.31
CA ALA A 24 11.00 -9.05 10.31
C ALA A 24 10.48 -8.32 9.06
N LEU A 25 9.28 -8.69 8.58
CA LEU A 25 8.61 -8.04 7.46
C LEU A 25 8.33 -6.56 7.77
N LYS A 26 7.76 -6.26 8.94
CA LYS A 26 7.52 -4.88 9.41
C LYS A 26 8.81 -4.06 9.43
N ARG A 27 9.92 -4.62 9.94
CA ARG A 27 11.23 -3.94 9.90
C ARG A 27 11.70 -3.68 8.47
N ARG A 28 11.54 -4.65 7.57
CA ARG A 28 11.95 -4.51 6.17
C ARG A 28 11.11 -3.47 5.42
N LEU A 29 9.80 -3.45 5.65
CA LEU A 29 8.87 -2.49 5.08
C LEU A 29 9.08 -1.05 5.61
N ARG A 30 9.56 -0.89 6.86
CA ARG A 30 10.00 0.43 7.36
C ARG A 30 11.13 1.03 6.53
N VAL A 31 12.06 0.21 6.05
CA VAL A 31 13.16 0.66 5.17
C VAL A 31 12.61 1.19 3.83
N PHE A 32 11.47 0.67 3.37
CA PHE A 32 10.81 1.12 2.15
C PHE A 32 9.73 2.20 2.38
N GLY A 33 9.58 2.73 3.60
CA GLY A 33 8.59 3.77 3.92
C GLY A 33 7.13 3.30 3.83
N THR A 34 6.88 2.00 3.83
CA THR A 34 5.55 1.38 3.70
C THR A 34 4.94 0.97 5.04
N ALA A 35 5.71 1.01 6.13
CA ALA A 35 5.17 0.79 7.47
C ALA A 35 4.42 2.03 7.96
N SER A 36 3.09 2.03 7.82
CA SER A 36 2.23 2.90 8.62
C SER A 36 2.52 2.68 10.11
N PRO A 37 2.69 3.74 10.90
CA PRO A 37 2.80 3.61 12.35
C PRO A 37 1.39 3.33 12.90
N ALA A 38 1.12 2.09 13.28
CA ALA A 38 -0.06 1.78 14.08
C ALA A 38 0.38 0.97 15.30
N GLY A 39 0.84 1.69 16.32
CA GLY A 39 0.78 1.20 17.69
C GLY A 39 -0.67 1.25 18.17
N LYS A 40 -1.09 0.16 18.82
CA LYS A 40 -2.20 0.07 19.79
C LYS A 40 -3.49 0.86 19.45
N ALA A 41 -4.22 0.39 18.44
CA ALA A 41 -5.67 0.55 18.30
C ALA A 41 -6.24 -0.63 17.48
N ALA A 42 -5.79 -1.83 17.80
CA ALA A 42 -6.32 -3.06 17.22
C ALA A 42 -7.68 -3.33 17.86
N GLU A 43 -8.77 -2.91 17.20
CA GLU A 43 -10.06 -3.65 17.15
C GLU A 43 -11.16 -3.00 16.29
N ARG A 44 -10.96 -1.84 15.67
CA ARG A 44 -11.94 -1.28 14.70
C ARG A 44 -11.35 -0.63 13.46
N GLN A 45 -10.13 -1.01 13.07
CA GLN A 45 -9.35 -0.21 12.14
C GLN A 45 -9.26 -0.87 10.77
N LEU A 46 -10.04 -0.29 9.83
CA LEU A 46 -10.00 -0.45 8.37
C LEU A 46 -8.79 -1.23 7.83
N VAL A 47 -9.08 -2.38 7.23
CA VAL A 47 -8.12 -3.21 6.49
C VAL A 47 -7.83 -2.50 5.16
N SER A 48 -7.01 -1.45 5.18
CA SER A 48 -6.47 -0.86 3.96
C SER A 48 -5.25 -1.67 3.54
N GLY A 49 -5.39 -2.50 2.50
CA GLY A 49 -4.33 -3.34 1.96
C GLY A 49 -3.73 -2.73 0.70
N VAL A 50 -2.41 -2.77 0.57
CA VAL A 50 -1.75 -2.41 -0.68
C VAL A 50 -1.72 -3.65 -1.55
N VAL A 51 -2.38 -3.59 -2.70
CA VAL A 51 -2.49 -4.72 -3.62
C VAL A 51 -1.44 -4.68 -4.72
N GLU A 52 -0.89 -3.49 -5.01
CA GLU A 52 0.08 -3.35 -6.09
C GLU A 52 1.05 -2.17 -5.87
N TYR A 53 2.31 -2.38 -6.27
CA TYR A 53 3.33 -1.34 -6.38
C TYR A 53 3.90 -1.34 -7.80
N ARG A 54 3.95 -0.18 -8.45
CA ARG A 54 4.63 0.01 -9.73
C ARG A 54 5.64 1.16 -9.62
N PRO A 55 6.95 0.89 -9.70
CA PRO A 55 7.95 1.96 -9.82
C PRO A 55 7.64 2.83 -11.05
N HIS A 56 7.66 4.16 -10.90
CA HIS A 56 7.37 5.08 -11.99
C HIS A 56 8.17 6.38 -11.83
N ALA A 57 9.12 6.61 -12.76
CA ALA A 57 9.99 7.77 -12.79
C ALA A 57 10.67 8.07 -11.43
N ASP A 58 10.29 9.17 -10.78
CA ASP A 58 10.80 9.69 -9.51
C ASP A 58 10.04 9.15 -8.26
N GLY A 59 9.22 8.14 -8.45
CA GLY A 59 8.36 7.63 -7.40
C GLY A 59 7.81 6.23 -7.63
N THR A 60 6.69 5.94 -6.97
CA THR A 60 6.01 4.65 -7.01
C THR A 60 4.51 4.85 -7.00
N LEU A 61 3.84 4.23 -7.96
CA LEU A 61 2.40 4.06 -7.99
C LEU A 61 2.00 2.92 -7.06
N GLN A 62 1.00 3.17 -6.23
CA GLN A 62 0.56 2.27 -5.17
C GLN A 62 -0.95 2.10 -5.27
N ALA A 63 -1.42 0.89 -5.52
CA ALA A 63 -2.82 0.53 -5.53
C ALA A 63 -3.24 0.06 -4.13
N GLU A 64 -4.20 0.75 -3.51
CA GLU A 64 -4.71 0.43 -2.18
C GLU A 64 -6.18 0.02 -2.25
N VAL A 65 -6.54 -1.15 -1.73
CA VAL A 65 -7.93 -1.51 -1.44
C VAL A 65 -8.26 -1.19 0.01
N ARG A 66 -9.52 -0.93 0.30
CA ARG A 66 -10.02 -0.68 1.65
C ARG A 66 -11.23 -1.55 1.91
N ASP A 67 -11.17 -2.36 2.95
CA ASP A 67 -12.34 -3.09 3.41
C ASP A 67 -13.15 -2.22 4.38
N HIS A 68 -14.41 -1.96 4.02
CA HIS A 68 -15.35 -1.29 4.89
C HIS A 68 -16.30 -2.33 5.51
N VAL A 69 -16.20 -2.52 6.82
CA VAL A 69 -17.12 -3.38 7.57
C VAL A 69 -18.42 -2.60 7.79
N ARG A 70 -19.53 -3.14 7.29
CA ARG A 70 -20.86 -2.59 7.54
C ARG A 70 -21.33 -2.95 8.96
N LYS A 71 -22.38 -2.27 9.43
CA LYS A 71 -22.99 -2.53 10.75
C LYS A 71 -23.48 -3.97 10.92
N ASP A 72 -23.74 -4.69 9.82
CA ASP A 72 -24.18 -6.09 9.77
C ASP A 72 -23.01 -7.10 9.77
N GLY A 73 -21.75 -6.64 9.89
CA GLY A 73 -20.57 -7.49 9.86
C GLY A 73 -20.08 -7.86 8.46
N THR A 74 -20.78 -7.47 7.39
CA THR A 74 -20.32 -7.72 6.02
C THR A 74 -19.17 -6.76 5.65
N ALA A 75 -18.04 -7.32 5.22
CA ALA A 75 -16.95 -6.54 4.65
C ALA A 75 -17.24 -6.26 3.17
N LYS A 76 -17.22 -4.99 2.77
CA LYS A 76 -17.21 -4.60 1.36
C LYS A 76 -15.86 -4.01 1.01
N GLN A 77 -15.13 -4.70 0.14
CA GLN A 77 -13.90 -4.19 -0.45
C GLN A 77 -14.22 -3.03 -1.39
N GLN A 78 -13.49 -1.93 -1.25
CA GLN A 78 -13.52 -0.78 -2.15
C GLN A 78 -12.11 -0.45 -2.65
N GLY A 79 -11.98 -0.30 -3.96
CA GLY A 79 -10.70 0.00 -4.61
C GLY A 79 -10.58 -0.78 -5.92
N PRO A 80 -9.35 -0.90 -6.46
CA PRO A 80 -8.13 -0.28 -5.96
C PRO A 80 -8.11 1.23 -6.19
N TYR A 81 -7.64 1.96 -5.19
CA TYR A 81 -7.36 3.39 -5.24
C TYR A 81 -5.89 3.62 -5.48
N TRP A 82 -5.56 4.34 -6.54
CA TRP A 82 -4.18 4.62 -6.90
C TRP A 82 -3.66 5.87 -6.19
N TYR A 83 -2.41 5.76 -5.76
CA TYR A 83 -1.62 6.85 -5.22
C TYR A 83 -0.24 6.87 -5.85
N PHE A 84 0.32 8.04 -6.07
CA PHE A 84 1.71 8.21 -6.47
C PHE A 84 2.52 8.77 -5.31
N ARG A 85 3.53 8.03 -4.84
CA ARG A 85 4.47 8.47 -3.81
C ARG A 85 5.78 8.86 -4.47
N TYR A 86 6.30 10.05 -4.18
CA TYR A 86 7.54 10.56 -4.79
C TYR A 86 8.33 11.39 -3.79
N HIS A 87 9.57 11.75 -4.11
CA HIS A 87 10.38 12.64 -3.28
C HIS A 87 10.60 13.96 -4.00
N GLU A 88 10.31 15.07 -3.33
CA GLU A 88 10.55 16.42 -3.85
C GLU A 88 11.10 17.30 -2.73
N GLY A 89 12.25 17.94 -2.97
CA GLY A 89 12.93 18.76 -1.96
C GLY A 89 13.27 18.00 -0.68
N GLY A 90 13.63 16.71 -0.79
CA GLY A 90 13.94 15.84 0.35
C GLY A 90 12.73 15.37 1.16
N LYS A 91 11.50 15.72 0.77
CA LYS A 91 10.26 15.33 1.46
C LYS A 91 9.45 14.33 0.64
N GLN A 92 8.85 13.34 1.31
CA GLN A 92 7.97 12.38 0.65
C GLN A 92 6.61 13.02 0.30
N LYS A 93 6.39 13.17 -1.00
CA LYS A 93 5.15 13.40 -1.76
C LYS A 93 4.16 12.25 -1.70
N LYS A 94 2.85 12.49 -1.56
CA LYS A 94 1.80 11.53 -1.96
C LYS A 94 0.70 12.25 -2.75
N LEU A 95 0.40 11.79 -3.95
CA LEU A 95 -0.65 12.29 -4.83
C LEU A 95 -1.73 11.22 -5.00
N TYR A 96 -2.99 11.56 -4.75
CA TYR A 96 -4.11 10.66 -4.96
C TYR A 96 -4.52 10.67 -6.44
N LEU A 97 -4.59 9.51 -7.07
CA LEU A 97 -4.97 9.36 -8.48
C LEU A 97 -6.42 8.89 -8.65
N GLY A 98 -6.99 8.20 -7.65
CA GLY A 98 -8.36 7.72 -7.70
C GLY A 98 -8.48 6.26 -8.13
N LYS A 99 -9.71 5.81 -8.40
CA LYS A 99 -9.93 4.53 -9.09
C LYS A 99 -9.72 4.75 -10.58
N THR A 100 -8.70 4.12 -11.15
CA THR A 100 -8.35 4.24 -12.56
C THR A 100 -7.66 2.96 -13.00
N GLU A 101 -7.84 2.60 -14.27
CA GLU A 101 -7.15 1.49 -14.91
C GLU A 101 -5.80 1.93 -15.52
N ASP A 102 -5.66 3.25 -15.77
CA ASP A 102 -4.43 3.90 -16.26
C ASP A 102 -3.91 4.91 -15.23
N PRO A 103 -3.22 4.44 -14.17
CA PRO A 103 -2.66 5.32 -13.15
C PRO A 103 -1.53 6.19 -13.68
N GLU A 104 -0.80 5.74 -14.70
CA GLU A 104 0.32 6.46 -15.30
C GLU A 104 -0.16 7.67 -16.10
N GLY A 105 -1.13 7.48 -16.99
CA GLY A 105 -1.74 8.59 -17.72
C GLY A 105 -2.50 9.55 -16.79
N THR A 106 -3.12 9.03 -15.73
CA THR A 106 -3.74 9.88 -14.70
C THR A 106 -2.71 10.73 -13.97
N LEU A 107 -1.55 10.15 -13.65
CA LEU A 107 -0.44 10.86 -13.03
C LEU A 107 0.09 11.97 -13.94
N VAL A 108 0.31 11.68 -15.23
CA VAL A 108 0.75 12.68 -16.22
C VAL A 108 -0.24 13.85 -16.28
N ARG A 109 -1.54 13.56 -16.39
CA ARG A 109 -2.58 14.61 -16.41
C ARG A 109 -2.61 15.46 -15.14
N LYS A 110 -2.36 14.85 -13.97
CA LYS A 110 -2.34 15.58 -12.69
C LYS A 110 -1.05 16.35 -12.44
N ARG A 111 0.08 15.92 -13.01
CA ARG A 111 1.37 16.63 -12.92
C ARG A 111 1.60 17.62 -14.05
N ALA A 112 0.81 17.57 -15.12
CA ALA A 112 0.86 18.55 -16.18
C ALA A 112 0.72 19.96 -15.59
N PRO A 113 1.63 20.89 -15.91
CA PRO A 113 1.46 22.27 -15.48
C PRO A 113 0.11 22.75 -16.01
N ARG A 114 -0.72 23.32 -15.11
CA ARG A 114 -1.86 24.09 -15.58
C ARG A 114 -1.28 25.19 -16.46
N GLY A 115 -1.62 25.17 -17.75
CA GLY A 115 -1.16 26.18 -18.70
C GLY A 115 -1.48 27.58 -18.18
N PRO A 116 -0.74 28.61 -18.64
CA PRO A 116 -0.98 29.98 -18.21
C PRO A 116 -2.43 30.34 -18.51
N GLY A 117 -3.16 30.72 -17.47
CA GLY A 117 -4.46 31.39 -17.59
C GLY A 117 -4.28 32.87 -17.90
#